data_AF-A0A9D6DUI3-F1
#
_entry.id   AF-A0A9D6DUI3-F1
#
_cell.length_a   1.000
_cell.length_b   1.000
_cell.length_c   1.000
_cell.angle_alpha   90.00
_cell.angle_beta   90.00
_cell.angle_gamma   90.00
#
_symmetry.space_group_name_H-M   'P 1'
#
loop_
_entity.id
_entity.type
_entity.pdbx_description
1 polymer ?
#
loop_
_entity_poly.entity_id
_entity_poly.type
_entity_poly.pdbx_seq_one_letter_code
_entity_poly.pdbx_strand_id
1 'polypeptide(L)'
;MEFALPRKQQNGPVFHLPFWAFDFSLHHNAGDFAHARLLGTMDRAYIPAFCSQRSSIVEDAGFHYTRGKLKYEKGPFRKLVGSSRARPDAVKYVQFTILALADEVSDITHLEATIEIRDSRLIGIPFHAVESRIQEDLMGLEFSFQYVERFNEILDELNVRL
;
A
#
# COMPACT_ATOMS: atom_id res chain seq x y z
N MET A 1 -11.15 -12.58 -0.28
CA MET A 1 -10.03 -11.69 0.08
C MET A 1 -8.84 -12.06 -0.79
N GLU A 2 -8.13 -11.08 -1.31
CA GLU A 2 -6.98 -11.29 -2.21
C GLU A 2 -5.68 -11.06 -1.43
N PHE A 3 -4.63 -11.80 -1.76
CA PHE A 3 -3.33 -11.71 -1.09
C PHE A 3 -2.23 -11.51 -2.12
N ALA A 4 -1.35 -10.55 -1.86
CA ALA A 4 -0.18 -10.35 -2.71
C ALA A 4 0.77 -11.56 -2.60
N LEU A 5 1.28 -11.99 -3.76
CA LEU A 5 2.13 -13.17 -3.85
C LEU A 5 3.59 -12.83 -3.60
N PRO A 6 4.24 -13.38 -2.56
CA PRO A 6 5.65 -13.09 -2.26
C PRO A 6 6.54 -13.48 -3.46
N ARG A 7 7.56 -12.66 -3.78
CA ARG A 7 8.47 -12.98 -4.90
C ARG A 7 9.54 -14.01 -4.53
N LYS A 8 9.77 -14.23 -3.23
CA LYS A 8 10.69 -15.24 -2.70
C LYS A 8 10.03 -15.97 -1.55
N GLN A 9 10.31 -17.27 -1.40
CA GLN A 9 10.01 -17.98 -0.16
C GLN A 9 11.13 -17.66 0.83
N GLN A 10 10.82 -16.89 1.87
CA GLN A 10 11.69 -16.77 3.03
C GLN A 10 11.30 -17.75 4.14
N ASN A 11 12.30 -18.24 4.87
CA ASN A 11 12.12 -19.07 6.05
C ASN A 11 11.67 -18.19 7.21
N GLY A 12 10.42 -18.32 7.64
CA GLY A 12 9.91 -17.61 8.81
C GLY A 12 8.38 -17.53 8.84
N PRO A 13 7.81 -17.09 9.98
CA PRO A 13 6.38 -16.86 10.11
C PRO A 13 5.95 -15.68 9.23
N VAL A 14 5.03 -15.94 8.29
CA VAL A 14 4.46 -14.93 7.40
C VAL A 14 3.17 -14.40 8.00
N PHE A 15 3.06 -13.08 8.10
CA PHE A 15 1.80 -12.41 8.43
C PHE A 15 1.39 -11.44 7.35
N HIS A 16 0.11 -11.04 7.36
CA HIS A 16 -0.44 -10.21 6.30
C HIS A 16 -0.96 -8.91 6.90
N LEU A 17 -0.35 -7.81 6.48
CA LEU A 17 -0.84 -6.48 6.81
C LEU A 17 -1.91 -6.07 5.79
N PRO A 18 -2.99 -5.41 6.25
CA PRO A 18 -4.11 -5.03 5.40
C PRO A 18 -3.78 -3.77 4.60
N PHE A 19 -4.11 -3.78 3.31
CA PHE A 19 -4.02 -2.64 2.40
C PHE A 19 -5.32 -2.51 1.62
N TRP A 20 -5.75 -1.27 1.40
CA TRP A 20 -6.75 -0.97 0.38
C TRP A 20 -6.06 -0.88 -0.98
N ALA A 21 -6.52 -1.66 -1.95
CA ALA A 21 -6.20 -1.45 -3.36
C ALA A 21 -7.38 -0.73 -4.03
N PHE A 22 -7.11 0.42 -4.60
CA PHE A 22 -8.07 1.26 -5.32
C PHE A 22 -7.72 1.26 -6.80
N ASP A 23 -8.65 0.82 -7.64
CA ASP A 23 -8.54 0.99 -9.09
C ASP A 23 -9.20 2.32 -9.44
N PHE A 24 -8.52 3.18 -10.19
CA PHE A 24 -8.99 4.54 -10.48
C PHE A 24 -8.78 4.94 -11.93
N SER A 25 -9.54 5.92 -12.39
CA SER A 25 -9.29 6.66 -13.62
C SER A 25 -8.78 8.06 -13.27
N LEU A 26 -7.78 8.52 -14.02
CA LEU A 26 -7.29 9.88 -13.91
C LEU A 26 -7.74 10.69 -15.12
N HIS A 27 -8.41 11.79 -14.88
CA HIS A 27 -8.81 12.75 -15.89
C HIS A 27 -8.00 14.04 -15.67
N HIS A 28 -7.37 14.54 -16.72
CA HIS A 28 -6.58 15.77 -16.68
C HIS A 28 -6.89 16.64 -17.90
N ASN A 29 -6.58 17.94 -17.81
CA ASN A 29 -6.79 18.86 -18.91
C ASN A 29 -5.82 18.57 -20.08
N ALA A 30 -6.32 18.61 -21.32
CA ALA A 30 -5.61 18.19 -22.52
C ALA A 30 -4.35 19.01 -22.89
N GLY A 31 -4.06 20.10 -22.18
CA GLY A 31 -2.86 20.92 -22.41
C GLY A 31 -1.55 20.30 -21.91
N ASP A 32 -1.63 19.27 -21.07
CA ASP A 32 -0.50 18.78 -20.26
C ASP A 32 0.05 17.42 -20.74
N PHE A 33 0.32 17.33 -22.06
CA PHE A 33 0.61 16.06 -22.75
C PHE A 33 1.85 15.30 -22.24
N ALA A 34 2.84 15.98 -21.66
CA ALA A 34 4.03 15.34 -21.10
C ALA A 34 3.71 14.61 -19.78
N HIS A 35 2.91 15.25 -18.91
CA HIS A 35 2.43 14.70 -17.64
C HIS A 35 1.40 13.60 -17.84
N ALA A 36 0.54 13.75 -18.85
CA ALA A 36 -0.49 12.78 -19.26
C ALA A 36 0.06 11.36 -19.49
N ARG A 37 1.25 11.24 -20.10
CA ARG A 37 1.83 9.95 -20.47
C ARG A 37 2.35 9.18 -19.26
N LEU A 38 2.85 9.89 -18.25
CA LEU A 38 3.43 9.29 -17.06
C LEU A 38 2.34 8.89 -16.07
N LEU A 39 1.38 9.80 -15.86
CA LEU A 39 0.17 9.58 -15.08
C LEU A 39 -0.75 8.51 -15.69
N GLY A 40 -0.82 8.43 -17.03
CA GLY A 40 -1.65 7.46 -17.74
C GLY A 40 -1.26 6.00 -17.52
N THR A 41 -0.11 5.75 -16.87
CA THR A 41 0.31 4.39 -16.46
C THR A 41 -0.19 4.02 -15.06
N MET A 42 -0.61 5.00 -14.25
CA MET A 42 -1.12 4.81 -12.92
C MET A 42 -2.63 4.59 -12.98
N ASP A 43 -3.06 3.37 -12.73
CA ASP A 43 -4.46 2.96 -12.71
C ASP A 43 -4.88 2.35 -11.36
N ARG A 44 -3.95 2.30 -10.41
CA ARG A 44 -4.14 1.67 -9.11
C ARG A 44 -3.30 2.32 -8.02
N ALA A 45 -3.89 2.55 -6.86
CA ALA A 45 -3.21 3.02 -5.66
C ALA A 45 -3.38 1.99 -4.54
N TYR A 46 -2.36 1.88 -3.68
CA TYR A 46 -2.40 1.02 -2.50
C TYR A 46 -2.24 1.88 -1.27
N ILE A 47 -3.15 1.78 -0.31
CA ILE A 47 -3.14 2.57 0.92
C ILE A 47 -3.16 1.61 2.12
N PRO A 48 -2.19 1.71 3.05
CA PRO A 48 -2.22 0.93 4.29
C PRO A 48 -3.56 1.05 5.02
N ALA A 49 -4.14 -0.09 5.37
CA ALA A 49 -5.38 -0.17 6.14
C ALA A 49 -5.15 -0.45 7.62
N PHE A 50 -3.89 -0.62 8.04
CA PHE A 50 -3.50 -0.75 9.43
C PHE A 50 -3.18 0.60 10.09
N CYS A 51 -3.27 0.64 11.41
CA CYS A 51 -2.84 1.79 12.20
C CYS A 51 -1.31 1.82 12.27
N SER A 52 -0.74 3.00 12.00
CA SER A 52 0.67 3.27 12.20
C SER A 52 0.85 4.45 13.14
N GLN A 53 1.81 4.33 14.07
CA GLN A 53 2.21 5.43 14.95
C GLN A 53 2.94 6.55 14.19
N ARG A 54 3.36 6.30 12.95
CA ARG A 54 3.96 7.30 12.05
C ARG A 54 3.16 7.39 10.76
N SER A 55 2.64 8.58 10.47
CA SER A 55 1.94 8.88 9.22
C SER A 55 2.84 8.70 8.00
N SER A 56 4.14 9.01 8.12
CA SER A 56 5.11 8.86 7.02
C SER A 56 5.17 7.44 6.48
N ILE A 57 5.00 6.41 7.31
CA ILE A 57 5.02 5.01 6.85
C ILE A 57 3.79 4.67 6.03
N VAL A 58 2.65 5.29 6.38
CA VAL A 58 1.42 5.11 5.62
C VAL A 58 1.61 5.66 4.22
N GLU A 59 2.21 6.84 4.14
CA GLU A 59 2.54 7.54 2.90
C GLU A 59 3.59 6.74 2.11
N ASP A 60 4.75 6.46 2.70
CA ASP A 60 5.87 5.72 2.09
C ASP A 60 5.46 4.35 1.58
N ALA A 61 4.72 3.57 2.38
CA ALA A 61 4.22 2.27 1.95
C ALA A 61 3.21 2.41 0.81
N GLY A 62 2.32 3.41 0.87
CA GLY A 62 1.36 3.64 -0.20
C GLY A 62 2.03 4.07 -1.51
N PHE A 63 3.05 4.93 -1.43
CA PHE A 63 3.90 5.31 -2.55
C PHE A 63 4.62 4.12 -3.15
N HIS A 64 5.27 3.32 -2.30
CA HIS A 64 6.08 2.18 -2.70
C HIS A 64 5.30 1.20 -3.56
N TYR A 65 4.09 0.83 -3.13
CA TYR A 65 3.25 -0.10 -3.87
C TYR A 65 2.54 0.53 -5.06
N THR A 66 2.20 1.81 -5.03
CA THR A 66 1.55 2.48 -6.17
C THR A 66 2.50 2.57 -7.39
N ARG A 67 3.81 2.67 -7.15
CA ARG A 67 4.83 2.59 -8.22
C ARG A 67 4.96 1.20 -8.87
N GLY A 68 4.57 0.13 -8.19
CA GLY A 68 4.71 -1.24 -8.67
C GLY A 68 3.39 -1.99 -8.79
N LYS A 69 3.05 -2.52 -9.97
CA LYS A 69 1.82 -3.34 -10.09
C LYS A 69 2.00 -4.66 -9.32
N LEU A 70 1.37 -4.75 -8.14
CA LEU A 70 1.30 -5.99 -7.38
C LEU A 70 0.49 -7.05 -8.14
N LYS A 71 0.99 -8.29 -8.10
CA LYS A 71 0.23 -9.49 -8.46
C LYS A 71 -0.31 -10.10 -7.17
N TYR A 72 -1.59 -10.42 -7.16
CA TYR A 72 -2.25 -11.07 -6.03
C TYR A 72 -3.15 -12.18 -6.54
N GLU A 73 -3.41 -13.15 -5.67
CA GLU A 73 -4.30 -14.27 -5.93
C GLU A 73 -5.38 -14.38 -4.85
N LYS A 74 -6.44 -15.11 -5.16
CA LYS A 74 -7.41 -15.52 -4.14
C LYS A 74 -6.77 -16.62 -3.31
N GLY A 75 -6.42 -16.29 -2.08
CA GLY A 75 -5.90 -17.25 -1.11
C GLY A 75 -6.97 -17.73 -0.13
N PRO A 76 -6.69 -18.80 0.65
CA PRO A 76 -7.49 -19.15 1.81
C PRO A 76 -7.57 -17.96 2.77
N PHE A 77 -8.62 -17.89 3.57
CA PHE A 77 -8.84 -16.79 4.51
C PHE A 77 -7.70 -16.74 5.53
N ARG A 78 -6.65 -15.96 5.26
CA ARG A 78 -5.60 -15.65 6.23
C ARG A 78 -6.05 -14.46 7.05
N LYS A 79 -5.76 -14.48 8.34
CA LYS A 79 -6.10 -13.38 9.24
C LYS A 79 -5.32 -12.13 8.80
N LEU A 80 -6.05 -11.06 8.47
CA LEU A 80 -5.47 -9.73 8.38
C LEU A 80 -5.34 -9.20 9.79
N VAL A 81 -4.16 -8.74 10.15
CA VAL A 81 -3.90 -8.28 11.51
C VAL A 81 -3.75 -6.77 11.53
N GLY A 82 -4.37 -6.11 12.52
CA GLY A 82 -4.27 -4.66 12.70
C GLY A 82 -5.13 -3.80 11.75
N SER A 83 -6.11 -4.37 11.04
CA SER A 83 -7.00 -3.58 10.17
C SER A 83 -7.87 -2.63 10.98
N SER A 84 -7.66 -1.33 10.80
CA SER A 84 -8.31 -0.27 11.59
C SER A 84 -8.83 0.89 10.74
N ARG A 85 -8.31 1.08 9.53
CA ARG A 85 -8.68 2.20 8.66
C ARG A 85 -9.86 1.85 7.76
N ALA A 86 -10.97 2.55 7.97
CA ALA A 86 -12.14 2.42 7.13
C ALA A 86 -11.88 2.94 5.70
N ARG A 87 -12.61 2.39 4.73
CA ARG A 87 -12.52 2.77 3.31
C ARG A 87 -12.61 4.29 3.09
N PRO A 88 -13.58 5.03 3.68
CA PRO A 88 -13.71 6.47 3.42
C PRO A 88 -12.47 7.28 3.83
N ASP A 89 -11.76 6.84 4.88
CA ASP A 89 -10.54 7.49 5.31
C ASP A 89 -9.37 7.15 4.40
N ALA A 90 -9.27 5.90 3.94
CA ALA A 90 -8.24 5.49 2.99
C ALA A 90 -8.37 6.21 1.63
N VAL A 91 -9.59 6.50 1.18
CA VAL A 91 -9.85 7.26 -0.07
C VAL A 91 -9.19 8.64 -0.05
N LYS A 92 -9.13 9.32 1.10
CA LYS A 92 -8.51 10.65 1.24
C LYS A 92 -7.02 10.64 0.89
N TYR A 93 -6.35 9.50 1.05
CA TYR A 93 -4.93 9.35 0.74
C TYR A 93 -4.67 9.04 -0.74
N VAL A 94 -5.66 8.52 -1.49
CA VAL A 94 -5.47 8.15 -2.90
C VAL A 94 -5.05 9.35 -3.74
N GLN A 95 -5.78 10.46 -3.61
CA GLN A 95 -5.47 11.69 -4.34
C GLN A 95 -4.10 12.26 -3.94
N PHE A 96 -3.81 12.29 -2.64
CA PHE A 96 -2.51 12.73 -2.14
C PHE A 96 -1.37 11.88 -2.73
N THR A 97 -1.48 10.55 -2.65
CA THR A 97 -0.46 9.62 -3.16
C THR A 97 -0.24 9.80 -4.67
N ILE A 98 -1.29 9.97 -5.46
CA ILE A 98 -1.14 10.14 -6.92
C ILE A 98 -0.46 11.48 -7.25
N LEU A 99 -0.90 12.57 -6.62
CA LEU A 99 -0.34 13.89 -6.88
C LEU A 99 1.13 14.00 -6.45
N ALA A 100 1.49 13.43 -5.30
CA ALA A 100 2.87 13.42 -4.86
C ALA A 100 3.79 12.54 -5.72
N LEU A 101 3.30 11.41 -6.25
CA LEU A 101 4.06 10.65 -7.26
C LEU A 101 4.24 11.42 -8.57
N ALA A 102 3.24 12.23 -8.93
CA ALA A 102 3.32 13.06 -10.12
C ALA A 102 4.40 14.13 -9.98
N ASP A 103 4.43 14.82 -8.84
CA ASP A 103 5.40 15.88 -8.50
C ASP A 103 6.86 15.38 -8.49
N GLU A 104 7.11 14.18 -7.98
CA GLU A 104 8.46 13.59 -7.98
C GLU A 104 9.03 13.34 -9.39
N VAL A 105 8.16 13.17 -10.39
CA VAL A 105 8.58 12.81 -11.74
C VAL A 105 8.55 14.01 -12.69
N SER A 106 7.73 15.01 -12.42
CA SER A 106 7.64 16.23 -13.21
C SER A 106 7.13 17.37 -12.34
N ASP A 107 7.62 18.58 -12.58
CA ASP A 107 7.05 19.78 -11.95
C ASP A 107 5.56 19.88 -12.32
N ILE A 108 4.68 19.63 -11.35
CA ILE A 108 3.22 19.61 -11.53
C ILE A 108 2.57 20.98 -11.31
N THR A 109 3.35 22.06 -11.27
CA THR A 109 2.80 23.40 -11.20
C THR A 109 1.82 23.56 -12.39
N HIS A 110 0.51 23.65 -12.10
CA HIS A 110 -0.63 23.72 -13.04
C HIS A 110 -1.35 22.43 -13.45
N LEU A 111 -1.01 21.26 -12.89
CA LEU A 111 -1.76 20.03 -13.15
C LEU A 111 -3.13 20.05 -12.44
N GLU A 112 -4.20 20.22 -13.20
CA GLU A 112 -5.56 19.95 -12.74
C GLU A 112 -5.95 18.50 -13.11
N ALA A 113 -6.08 17.65 -12.10
CA ALA A 113 -6.49 16.27 -12.28
C ALA A 113 -7.65 15.88 -11.37
N THR A 114 -8.62 15.16 -11.93
CA THR A 114 -9.74 14.54 -11.22
C THR A 114 -9.52 13.04 -11.17
N ILE A 115 -9.69 12.45 -9.98
CA ILE A 115 -9.57 11.01 -9.76
C ILE A 115 -10.95 10.43 -9.54
N GLU A 116 -11.32 9.45 -10.35
CA GLU A 116 -12.52 8.65 -10.19
C GLU A 116 -12.14 7.25 -9.70
N ILE A 117 -12.62 6.87 -8.50
CA ILE A 117 -12.41 5.52 -7.97
C ILE A 117 -13.42 4.58 -8.62
N ARG A 118 -12.92 3.63 -9.41
CA ARG A 118 -13.72 2.61 -10.11
C ARG A 118 -14.01 1.40 -9.25
N ASP A 119 -13.02 0.97 -8.46
CA ASP A 119 -13.14 -0.19 -7.58
C ASP A 119 -12.26 -0.03 -6.34
N SER A 120 -12.62 -0.74 -5.27
CA SER A 120 -11.84 -0.78 -4.03
C SER A 120 -11.98 -2.12 -3.33
N ARG A 121 -10.86 -2.67 -2.87
CA ARG A 121 -10.81 -3.98 -2.20
C ARG A 121 -9.77 -3.97 -1.09
N LEU A 122 -10.04 -4.76 -0.05
CA LEU A 122 -9.07 -5.02 1.00
C LEU A 122 -8.22 -6.24 0.61
N ILE A 123 -6.91 -6.06 0.59
CA ILE A 123 -5.93 -7.09 0.28
C ILE A 123 -4.97 -7.29 1.45
N GLY A 124 -4.39 -8.49 1.54
CA GLY A 124 -3.31 -8.78 2.47
C GLY A 124 -1.96 -8.73 1.77
N ILE A 125 -1.03 -7.94 2.29
CA ILE A 125 0.36 -7.92 1.83
C ILE A 125 1.21 -8.73 2.82
N PRO A 126 2.00 -9.72 2.34
CA PRO A 126 2.82 -10.56 3.20
C PRO A 126 4.04 -9.80 3.73
N PHE A 127 4.28 -9.93 5.04
CA PHE A 127 5.45 -9.42 5.75
C PHE A 127 6.04 -10.54 6.61
N HIS A 128 7.32 -10.36 6.91
CA HIS A 128 8.14 -11.19 7.78
C HIS A 128 8.67 -10.33 8.91
N ALA A 129 8.70 -10.87 10.13
CA ALA A 129 9.39 -10.21 11.23
C ALA A 129 10.84 -10.70 11.25
N VAL A 130 11.79 -9.77 11.20
CA VAL A 130 13.23 -10.02 11.27
C VAL A 130 13.80 -9.11 12.34
N GLU A 131 14.20 -9.70 13.47
CA GLU A 131 14.66 -8.95 14.65
C GLU A 131 13.68 -7.83 15.06
N SER A 132 14.07 -6.57 14.88
CA SER A 132 13.29 -5.37 15.23
C SER A 132 12.53 -4.73 14.07
N ARG A 133 12.49 -5.41 12.93
CA ARG A 133 11.97 -4.89 11.67
C ARG A 133 10.95 -5.84 11.08
N ILE A 134 10.10 -5.25 10.25
CA ILE A 134 9.23 -5.99 9.36
C ILE A 134 9.64 -5.71 7.93
N GLN A 135 9.75 -6.78 7.16
CA GLN A 135 10.22 -6.75 5.78
C GLN A 135 9.19 -7.45 4.90
N GLU A 136 8.91 -6.90 3.74
CA GLU A 136 8.08 -7.54 2.72
C GLU A 136 8.88 -8.04 1.53
N ASP A 137 8.39 -9.13 0.94
CA ASP A 137 9.09 -9.92 -0.09
C ASP A 137 8.64 -9.62 -1.53
N LEU A 138 7.88 -8.55 -1.76
CA LEU A 138 7.39 -8.10 -3.06
C LEU A 138 8.29 -7.01 -3.65
N MET A 139 8.52 -5.93 -2.93
CA MET A 139 9.15 -4.72 -3.45
C MET A 139 10.31 -4.20 -2.57
N GLY A 140 10.54 -4.81 -1.39
CA GLY A 140 11.64 -4.53 -0.48
C GLY A 140 11.33 -3.46 0.58
N LEU A 141 10.07 -3.10 0.82
CA LEU A 141 9.67 -2.20 1.89
C LEU A 141 10.02 -2.79 3.27
N GLU A 142 10.66 -1.98 4.10
CA GLU A 142 11.08 -2.37 5.43
C GLU A 142 10.85 -1.22 6.41
N PHE A 143 10.33 -1.55 7.58
CA PHE A 143 10.15 -0.57 8.66
C PHE A 143 10.16 -1.26 10.02
N SER A 144 10.39 -0.48 11.08
CA SER A 144 10.43 -1.03 12.43
C SER A 144 9.04 -1.48 12.88
N PHE A 145 8.97 -2.61 13.58
CA PHE A 145 7.71 -3.15 14.07
C PHE A 145 6.96 -2.19 15.01
N GLN A 146 7.69 -1.32 15.72
CA GLN A 146 7.12 -0.38 16.70
C GLN A 146 6.15 0.61 16.05
N TYR A 147 6.26 0.76 14.73
CA TYR A 147 5.41 1.65 13.98
C TYR A 147 4.04 1.06 13.68
N VAL A 148 3.86 -0.25 13.74
CA VAL A 148 2.55 -0.87 13.62
C VAL A 148 1.90 -0.89 14.99
N GLU A 149 0.74 -0.25 15.12
CA GLU A 149 0.01 -0.32 16.38
C GLU A 149 -0.44 -1.75 16.65
N ARG A 150 -0.37 -2.15 17.93
CA ARG A 150 -0.75 -3.49 18.39
C ARG A 150 0.10 -4.62 17.77
N PHE A 151 1.30 -4.32 17.27
CA PHE A 151 2.19 -5.33 16.69
C PHE A 151 2.50 -6.50 17.62
N ASN A 152 2.63 -6.26 18.92
CA ASN A 152 2.85 -7.32 19.90
C ASN A 152 1.69 -8.34 19.94
N GLU A 153 0.44 -7.89 19.74
CA GLU A 153 -0.70 -8.80 19.63
C GLU A 153 -0.62 -9.64 18.35
N ILE A 154 -0.05 -9.08 17.28
CA ILE A 154 0.21 -9.79 16.03
C ILE A 154 1.23 -10.91 16.26
N LEU A 155 2.32 -10.62 16.97
CA LEU A 155 3.35 -11.60 17.31
C LEU A 155 2.80 -12.73 18.19
N ASP A 156 2.00 -12.39 19.19
CA ASP A 156 1.35 -13.36 20.09
C ASP A 156 0.42 -14.29 19.31
N GLU A 157 -0.40 -13.74 18.40
CA GLU A 157 -1.30 -14.54 17.54
C GLU A 157 -0.56 -15.49 16.59
N LEU A 158 0.65 -15.11 16.18
CA LEU A 158 1.49 -15.92 15.28
C LEU A 158 2.41 -16.88 16.04
N ASN A 159 2.37 -16.88 17.38
CA ASN A 159 3.31 -17.59 18.24
C ASN A 159 4.79 -17.29 17.92
N VAL A 160 5.08 -16.03 17.58
CA VAL A 160 6.43 -15.57 17.26
C VAL A 160 7.01 -14.85 18.46
N ARG A 161 8.16 -15.32 18.94
CA ARG A 161 8.99 -14.61 19.92
C ARG A 161 10.15 -13.97 19.19
N LEU A 162 10.25 -12.64 19.26
CA LEU A 162 11.39 -11.87 18.76
C LEU A 162 12.57 -11.94 19.72
#